data_AF-A0A2G6E6A2-F1
#
_entry.id   AF-A0A2G6E6A2-F1
#
_cell.length_a   1.000
_cell.length_b   1.000
_cell.length_c   1.000
_cell.angle_alpha   90.00
_cell.angle_beta   90.00
_cell.angle_gamma   90.00
#
_symmetry.space_group_name_H-M   'P 1'
#
loop_
_entity.id
_entity.type
_entity.pdbx_description
1 polymer ?
#
loop_
_entity_poly.entity_id
_entity_poly.type
_entity_poly.pdbx_seq_one_letter_code
_entity_poly.pdbx_strand_id
1 'polypeptide(L)'
;MQPLQECRNRSRIHNLRRTHMLKSLNNAPIGVPLILVAVTETHLAEELRQMGIFEGSRLARLDEEVLMQPLKIRGPKADVVLGSGMAAKIIVHLEDGRRIPVVEMRPREQGHLEGTIGGPALLHTMDVLGLRRNDTIVLLRQLPPMEYIAVIEKKQRIHVTEALAAKIWGTIDKSTMQFVAAQSGKTFHVLDLLGGQHSRQVLNSYGIHVGSSLILERVAQAQSVIIDHSHPLIISTHDGLRMLLSEHQGRHIFIKE
;
A
#
# COMPACT_ATOMS: atom_id res chain seq x y z
N MET A 1 -12.52 21.93 -16.36
CA MET A 1 -11.75 23.00 -15.65
C MET A 1 -10.36 22.58 -15.18
N GLN A 2 -9.73 21.53 -15.74
CA GLN A 2 -8.42 21.00 -15.30
C GLN A 2 -7.13 21.53 -16.01
N PRO A 3 -7.13 22.16 -17.21
CA PRO A 3 -5.86 22.50 -17.89
C PRO A 3 -5.07 23.66 -17.27
N LEU A 4 -5.75 24.58 -16.55
CA LEU A 4 -5.14 25.82 -16.06
C LEU A 4 -4.32 25.64 -14.76
N GLN A 5 -4.64 24.63 -13.95
CA GLN A 5 -3.88 24.32 -12.72
C GLN A 5 -2.54 23.65 -13.03
N GLU A 6 -2.48 22.76 -14.03
CA GLU A 6 -1.24 22.09 -14.42
C GLU A 6 -0.21 23.05 -15.03
N CYS A 7 -0.64 23.98 -15.89
CA CYS A 7 0.25 25.02 -16.44
C CYS A 7 0.82 25.96 -15.37
N ARG A 8 0.01 26.33 -14.37
CA ARG A 8 0.47 27.17 -13.25
C ARG A 8 1.49 26.44 -12.36
N ASN A 9 1.28 25.15 -12.08
CA ASN A 9 2.22 24.35 -11.29
C ASN A 9 3.56 24.15 -12.01
N ARG A 10 3.55 23.90 -13.34
CA ARG A 10 4.79 23.75 -14.13
C ARG A 10 5.61 25.05 -14.19
N SER A 11 4.98 26.20 -14.45
CA SER A 11 5.67 27.50 -14.48
C SER A 11 6.21 27.91 -13.10
N ARG A 12 5.49 27.57 -12.01
CA ARG A 12 5.95 27.86 -10.64
C ARG A 12 7.17 27.01 -10.26
N ILE A 13 7.20 25.72 -10.63
CA ILE A 13 8.37 24.85 -10.39
C ILE A 13 9.56 25.29 -11.23
N HIS A 14 9.35 25.71 -12.49
CA HIS A 14 10.43 26.22 -13.32
C HIS A 14 11.05 27.50 -12.76
N ASN A 15 10.22 28.40 -12.21
CA ASN A 15 10.70 29.62 -11.57
C ASN A 15 11.34 29.36 -10.20
N LEU A 16 10.82 28.42 -9.40
CA LEU A 16 11.42 28.05 -8.10
C LEU A 16 12.76 27.31 -8.23
N ARG A 17 12.96 26.53 -9.30
CA ARG A 17 14.24 25.87 -9.59
C ARG A 17 15.39 26.84 -9.87
N ARG A 18 15.10 28.10 -10.22
CA ARG A 18 16.12 29.09 -10.59
C ARG A 18 16.71 29.87 -9.41
N THR A 19 16.15 29.76 -8.20
CA THR A 19 16.53 30.68 -7.11
C THR A 19 16.97 30.01 -5.80
N HIS A 20 16.75 28.71 -5.57
CA HIS A 20 17.44 27.92 -4.53
C HIS A 20 17.29 26.41 -4.83
N MET A 21 18.25 25.59 -4.38
CA MET A 21 18.40 24.14 -4.64
C MET A 21 17.18 23.28 -4.24
N LEU A 22 16.12 23.27 -5.07
CA LEU A 22 15.04 22.32 -4.92
C LEU A 22 15.52 20.91 -5.31
N LYS A 23 15.50 20.00 -4.34
CA LYS A 23 15.83 18.59 -4.55
C LYS A 23 14.54 17.76 -4.47
N SER A 24 14.49 16.67 -5.23
CA SER A 24 13.49 15.62 -4.98
C SER A 24 13.82 14.96 -3.65
N LEU A 25 12.79 14.47 -2.96
CA LEU A 25 12.93 13.70 -1.72
C LEU A 25 13.89 12.51 -1.86
N ASN A 26 13.96 11.86 -3.03
CA ASN A 26 14.89 10.76 -3.31
C ASN A 26 16.36 11.15 -3.10
N ASN A 27 16.69 12.42 -3.32
CA ASN A 27 18.05 12.96 -3.23
C ASN A 27 18.25 13.83 -1.98
N ALA A 28 17.25 13.88 -1.09
CA ALA A 28 17.36 14.62 0.16
C ALA A 28 18.30 13.90 1.14
N PRO A 29 19.09 14.63 1.94
CA PRO A 29 19.91 14.03 2.99
C PRO A 29 19.05 13.32 4.04
N ILE A 30 19.60 12.29 4.65
CA ILE A 30 18.96 11.54 5.74
C ILE A 30 19.27 12.22 7.08
N GLY A 31 18.31 12.24 8.01
CA GLY A 31 18.47 12.77 9.36
C GLY A 31 18.51 14.31 9.47
N VAL A 32 18.37 15.03 8.36
CA VAL A 32 18.36 16.50 8.33
C VAL A 32 16.92 17.00 8.22
N PRO A 33 16.55 18.11 8.90
CA PRO A 33 15.26 18.76 8.71
C PRO A 33 15.07 19.20 7.25
N LEU A 34 13.89 18.92 6.70
CA LEU A 34 13.48 19.27 5.35
C LEU A 34 12.17 20.05 5.40
N ILE A 35 11.97 20.97 4.48
CA ILE A 35 10.71 21.67 4.26
C ILE A 35 10.10 21.20 2.95
N LEU A 36 8.85 20.74 3.00
CA LEU A 36 8.07 20.43 1.81
C LEU A 36 7.83 21.71 1.01
N VAL A 37 8.26 21.73 -0.25
CA VAL A 37 8.06 22.89 -1.13
C VAL A 37 6.91 22.68 -2.10
N ALA A 38 6.83 21.50 -2.71
CA ALA A 38 5.78 21.19 -3.68
C ALA A 38 5.60 19.68 -3.85
N VAL A 39 4.39 19.29 -4.27
CA VAL A 39 4.08 17.93 -4.72
C VAL A 39 3.48 18.02 -6.11
N THR A 40 4.17 17.44 -7.09
CA THR A 40 3.76 17.54 -8.51
C THR A 40 2.64 16.62 -8.93
N GLU A 41 2.47 15.50 -8.21
CA GLU A 41 1.44 14.53 -8.50
C GLU A 41 0.17 14.89 -7.72
N THR A 42 -0.91 15.22 -8.42
CA THR A 42 -2.15 15.74 -7.83
C THR A 42 -2.76 14.79 -6.79
N HIS A 43 -2.77 13.49 -7.06
CA HIS A 43 -3.33 12.50 -6.13
C HIS A 43 -2.51 12.41 -4.85
N LEU A 44 -1.19 12.29 -4.99
CA LEU A 44 -0.26 12.28 -3.85
C LEU A 44 -0.37 13.57 -3.02
N ALA A 45 -0.51 14.72 -3.67
CA ALA A 45 -0.70 16.00 -2.99
C ALA A 45 -2.01 16.06 -2.20
N GLU A 46 -3.08 15.43 -2.68
CA GLU A 46 -4.36 15.33 -1.97
C GLU A 46 -4.25 14.37 -0.77
N GLU A 47 -3.67 13.19 -0.96
CA GLU A 47 -3.42 12.22 0.12
C GLU A 47 -2.60 12.83 1.27
N LEU A 48 -1.50 13.53 0.93
CA LEU A 48 -0.66 14.21 1.92
C LEU A 48 -1.43 15.31 2.68
N ARG A 49 -2.23 16.12 1.98
CA ARG A 49 -3.05 17.17 2.60
C ARG A 49 -4.11 16.60 3.54
N GLN A 50 -4.72 15.48 3.19
CA GLN A 50 -5.71 14.81 4.05
C GLN A 50 -5.12 14.29 5.37
N MET A 51 -3.80 14.07 5.40
CA MET A 51 -3.02 13.70 6.58
C MET A 51 -2.33 14.91 7.24
N GLY A 52 -2.69 16.13 6.86
CA GLY A 52 -2.16 17.35 7.48
C GLY A 52 -0.79 17.80 6.97
N ILE A 53 -0.33 17.28 5.83
CA ILE A 53 0.95 17.65 5.22
C ILE A 53 0.73 18.62 4.07
N PHE A 54 1.31 19.81 4.19
CA PHE A 54 1.14 20.93 3.27
C PHE A 54 2.50 21.48 2.81
N GLU A 55 2.50 22.31 1.76
CA GLU A 55 3.68 23.13 1.45
C GLU A 55 4.06 23.94 2.70
N GLY A 56 5.34 23.87 3.10
CA GLY A 56 5.86 24.42 4.35
C GLY A 56 5.99 23.41 5.50
N SER A 57 5.39 22.23 5.41
CA SER A 57 5.52 21.18 6.43
C SER A 57 6.97 20.74 6.61
N ARG A 58 7.36 20.51 7.87
CA ARG A 58 8.67 19.97 8.25
C ARG A 58 8.66 18.44 8.19
N LEU A 59 9.64 17.90 7.48
CA LEU A 59 9.86 16.47 7.26
C LEU A 59 11.30 16.11 7.63
N ALA A 60 11.57 14.83 7.84
CA ALA A 60 12.92 14.27 7.85
C ALA A 60 12.90 12.94 7.10
N ARG A 61 13.97 12.63 6.36
CA ARG A 61 14.24 11.27 5.89
C ARG A 61 14.90 10.48 7.00
N LEU A 62 14.57 9.20 7.09
CA LEU A 62 15.09 8.29 8.10
C LEU A 62 15.92 7.19 7.44
N ASP A 63 16.97 6.74 8.14
CA ASP A 63 17.83 5.61 7.73
C ASP A 63 17.41 4.39 8.53
N GLU A 64 16.26 3.84 8.19
CA GLU A 64 15.69 2.69 8.88
C GLU A 64 15.28 1.64 7.86
N GLU A 65 15.29 0.38 8.29
CA GLU A 65 14.74 -0.72 7.50
C GLU A 65 13.39 -1.13 8.09
N VAL A 66 12.41 -1.36 7.23
CA VAL A 66 11.09 -1.86 7.63
C VAL A 66 10.90 -3.26 7.08
N LEU A 67 10.60 -4.19 7.98
CA LEU A 67 10.28 -5.55 7.61
C LEU A 67 8.90 -5.60 6.94
N MET A 68 8.90 -5.81 5.63
CA MET A 68 7.71 -5.79 4.79
C MET A 68 7.08 -7.18 4.67
N GLN A 69 6.09 -7.47 5.51
CA GLN A 69 5.37 -8.75 5.52
C GLN A 69 3.85 -8.57 5.32
N PRO A 70 3.15 -9.57 4.74
CA PRO A 70 1.70 -9.58 4.75
C PRO A 70 1.16 -9.64 6.18
N LEU A 71 0.02 -8.99 6.41
CA LEU A 71 -0.56 -8.86 7.74
C LEU A 71 -2.00 -9.34 7.71
N LYS A 72 -2.44 -9.96 8.79
CA LYS A 72 -3.86 -10.18 9.04
C LYS A 72 -4.35 -9.12 10.02
N ILE A 73 -5.35 -8.33 9.61
CA ILE A 73 -6.00 -7.34 10.45
C ILE A 73 -7.47 -7.71 10.64
N ARG A 74 -8.06 -7.21 11.73
CA ARG A 74 -9.50 -7.18 11.93
C ARG A 74 -10.01 -5.80 11.58
N GLY A 75 -10.90 -5.71 10.59
CA GLY A 75 -11.68 -4.50 10.30
C GLY A 75 -13.11 -4.63 10.81
N PRO A 76 -13.97 -3.63 10.53
CA PRO A 76 -15.35 -3.61 11.06
C PRO A 76 -16.25 -4.71 10.50
N LYS A 77 -16.02 -5.15 9.25
CA LYS A 77 -16.86 -6.15 8.58
C LYS A 77 -16.31 -7.56 8.65
N ALA A 78 -14.99 -7.70 8.60
CA ALA A 78 -14.32 -9.00 8.55
C ALA A 78 -12.84 -8.88 8.94
N ASP A 79 -12.24 -10.03 9.21
CA ASP A 79 -10.79 -10.15 9.16
C ASP A 79 -10.33 -10.12 7.69
N VAL A 80 -9.27 -9.37 7.38
CA VAL A 80 -8.70 -9.28 6.02
C VAL A 80 -7.19 -9.41 6.05
N VAL A 81 -6.62 -9.83 4.92
CA VAL A 81 -5.17 -9.90 4.72
C VAL A 81 -4.71 -8.76 3.84
N LEU A 82 -3.75 -8.00 4.34
CA LEU A 82 -3.07 -6.95 3.60
C LEU A 82 -1.70 -7.47 3.13
N GLY A 83 -1.49 -7.53 1.82
CA GLY A 83 -0.14 -7.70 1.29
C GLY A 83 0.77 -6.54 1.73
N SER A 84 2.07 -6.80 1.86
CA SER A 84 3.06 -5.86 2.42
C SER A 84 2.98 -4.46 1.80
N GLY A 85 2.93 -4.36 0.47
CA GLY A 85 2.83 -3.07 -0.22
C GLY A 85 1.52 -2.30 0.03
N MET A 86 0.44 -2.96 0.43
CA MET A 86 -0.80 -2.30 0.88
C MET A 86 -0.64 -1.83 2.34
N ALA A 87 -0.13 -2.70 3.20
CA ALA A 87 0.10 -2.40 4.61
C ALA A 87 1.05 -1.21 4.85
N ALA A 88 2.06 -1.05 4.00
CA ALA A 88 2.97 0.11 4.07
C ALA A 88 2.34 1.44 3.67
N LYS A 89 1.22 1.42 2.94
CA LYS A 89 0.58 2.62 2.39
C LYS A 89 -0.67 3.03 3.11
N ILE A 90 -1.15 2.22 4.06
CA ILE A 90 -2.31 2.52 4.90
C ILE A 90 -1.78 3.07 6.21
N ILE A 91 -2.24 4.26 6.59
CA ILE A 91 -1.84 4.95 7.82
C ILE A 91 -2.91 4.70 8.89
N VAL A 92 -2.46 4.32 10.08
CA VAL A 92 -3.27 4.18 11.27
C VAL A 92 -2.85 5.22 12.31
N HIS A 93 -3.83 5.77 13.01
CA HIS A 93 -3.62 6.57 14.20
C HIS A 93 -4.00 5.72 15.41
N LEU A 94 -3.00 5.38 16.22
CA LEU A 94 -3.13 4.56 17.41
C LEU A 94 -3.62 5.38 18.61
N GLU A 95 -4.15 4.69 19.62
CA GLU A 95 -4.64 5.32 20.85
C GLU A 95 -3.52 6.03 21.66
N ASP A 96 -2.27 5.62 21.48
CA ASP A 96 -1.10 6.25 22.10
C ASP A 96 -0.61 7.51 21.35
N GLY A 97 -1.34 7.96 20.33
CA GLY A 97 -1.06 9.15 19.54
C GLY A 97 -0.08 8.92 18.38
N ARG A 98 0.51 7.73 18.24
CA ARG A 98 1.36 7.43 17.08
C ARG A 98 0.54 7.36 15.79
N ARG A 99 1.09 7.91 14.72
CA ARG A 99 0.52 7.89 13.36
C ARG A 99 1.51 7.17 12.45
N ILE A 100 1.24 5.91 12.17
CA ILE A 100 2.21 5.00 11.53
C ILE A 100 1.56 4.19 10.41
N PRO A 101 2.35 3.66 9.47
CA PRO A 101 1.86 2.64 8.55
C PRO A 101 1.39 1.39 9.29
N VAL A 102 0.37 0.71 8.78
CA VAL A 102 -0.15 -0.54 9.37
C VAL A 102 0.93 -1.62 9.47
N VAL A 103 1.92 -1.61 8.58
CA VAL A 103 3.09 -2.52 8.64
C VAL A 103 4.00 -2.32 9.86
N GLU A 104 3.96 -1.15 10.49
CA GLU A 104 4.73 -0.85 11.71
C GLU A 104 3.93 -1.11 13.00
N MET A 105 2.64 -1.50 12.89
CA MET A 105 1.85 -1.91 14.06
C MET A 105 2.42 -3.19 14.68
N ARG A 106 2.20 -3.34 15.99
CA ARG A 106 2.48 -4.56 16.76
C ARG A 106 1.22 -5.41 16.89
N PRO A 107 1.33 -6.74 16.98
CA PRO A 107 0.17 -7.60 17.21
C PRO A 107 -0.64 -7.14 18.42
N ARG A 108 -1.97 -7.10 18.26
CA ARG A 108 -2.98 -6.61 19.20
C ARG A 108 -3.06 -5.09 19.35
N GLU A 109 -2.20 -4.31 18.69
CA GLU A 109 -2.41 -2.86 18.61
C GLU A 109 -3.69 -2.55 17.83
N GLN A 110 -4.37 -1.51 18.29
CA GLN A 110 -5.63 -1.00 17.78
C GLN A 110 -5.50 0.48 17.47
N GLY A 111 -6.15 0.91 16.40
CA GLY A 111 -6.25 2.32 16.03
C GLY A 111 -7.30 2.53 14.96
N HIS A 112 -7.42 3.76 14.49
CA HIS A 112 -8.33 4.10 13.40
C HIS A 112 -7.57 4.39 12.11
N LEU A 113 -8.17 4.01 10.98
CA LEU A 113 -7.63 4.29 9.67
C LEU A 113 -7.63 5.79 9.39
N GLU A 114 -6.46 6.39 9.29
CA GLU A 114 -6.33 7.83 9.11
C GLU A 114 -6.38 8.24 7.63
N GLY A 115 -5.69 7.48 6.77
CA GLY A 115 -5.56 7.78 5.36
C GLY A 115 -4.64 6.79 4.62
N THR A 116 -4.35 7.08 3.36
CA THR A 116 -3.45 6.27 2.54
C THR A 116 -2.55 7.08 1.63
N ILE A 117 -1.45 6.46 1.17
CA ILE A 117 -0.52 6.97 0.15
C ILE A 117 -0.37 5.97 -0.99
N GLY A 118 -1.48 5.58 -1.62
CA GLY A 118 -1.50 4.44 -2.55
C GLY A 118 -2.36 4.60 -3.80
N GLY A 119 -2.93 5.78 -4.03
CA GLY A 119 -3.66 6.02 -5.26
C GLY A 119 -5.09 5.44 -5.27
N PRO A 120 -5.84 5.67 -6.36
CA PRO A 120 -7.23 5.22 -6.48
C PRO A 120 -7.38 3.69 -6.40
N ALA A 121 -6.39 2.93 -6.85
CA ALA A 121 -6.42 1.47 -6.81
C ALA A 121 -6.37 0.93 -5.37
N LEU A 122 -5.62 1.58 -4.47
CA LEU A 122 -5.61 1.20 -3.06
C LEU A 122 -6.93 1.58 -2.38
N LEU A 123 -7.48 2.76 -2.67
CA LEU A 123 -8.78 3.19 -2.15
C LEU A 123 -9.89 2.20 -2.55
N HIS A 124 -9.97 1.82 -3.83
CA HIS A 124 -10.89 0.78 -4.31
C HIS A 124 -10.67 -0.54 -3.57
N THR A 125 -9.42 -0.94 -3.37
CA THR A 125 -9.10 -2.16 -2.63
C THR A 125 -9.63 -2.12 -1.20
N MET A 126 -9.45 -1.00 -0.49
CA MET A 126 -9.97 -0.82 0.85
C MET A 126 -11.50 -0.89 0.89
N ASP A 127 -12.17 -0.24 -0.07
CA ASP A 127 -13.63 -0.28 -0.17
C ASP A 127 -14.17 -1.71 -0.35
N VAL A 128 -13.54 -2.50 -1.23
CA VAL A 128 -13.88 -3.93 -1.44
C VAL A 128 -13.67 -4.74 -0.17
N LEU A 129 -12.57 -4.49 0.56
CA LEU A 129 -12.27 -5.13 1.84
C LEU A 129 -13.13 -4.61 3.01
N GLY A 130 -13.99 -3.62 2.77
CA GLY A 130 -14.86 -3.06 3.79
C GLY A 130 -14.13 -2.18 4.81
N LEU A 131 -13.02 -1.57 4.40
CA LEU A 131 -12.21 -0.66 5.19
C LEU A 131 -12.40 0.77 4.71
N ARG A 132 -12.68 1.69 5.63
CA ARG A 132 -12.88 3.12 5.36
C ARG A 132 -12.10 3.98 6.33
N ARG A 133 -11.91 5.24 5.97
CA ARG A 133 -11.35 6.24 6.88
C ARG A 133 -12.16 6.29 8.18
N ASN A 134 -11.45 6.42 9.30
CA ASN A 134 -11.93 6.38 10.67
C ASN A 134 -12.45 5.02 11.16
N ASP A 135 -12.44 3.98 10.34
CA ASP A 135 -12.75 2.63 10.82
C ASP A 135 -11.67 2.19 11.81
N THR A 136 -12.13 1.56 12.90
CA THR A 136 -11.24 0.91 13.85
C THR A 136 -10.69 -0.39 13.26
N ILE A 137 -9.39 -0.58 13.36
CA ILE A 137 -8.71 -1.83 12.99
C ILE A 137 -7.86 -2.34 14.14
N VAL A 138 -7.67 -3.66 14.18
CA VAL A 138 -6.75 -4.32 15.10
C VAL A 138 -5.77 -5.16 14.29
N LEU A 139 -4.47 -5.01 14.54
CA LEU A 139 -3.49 -5.93 13.96
C LEU A 139 -3.59 -7.28 14.67
N LEU A 140 -3.96 -8.35 13.98
CA LEU A 140 -4.06 -9.67 14.60
C LEU A 140 -2.69 -10.35 14.63
N ARG A 141 -1.98 -10.36 13.50
CA ARG A 141 -0.65 -10.96 13.37
C ARG A 141 0.03 -10.58 12.06
N GLN A 142 1.36 -10.63 12.08
CA GLN A 142 2.18 -10.75 10.87
C GLN A 142 2.06 -12.17 10.33
N LEU A 143 1.96 -12.32 9.02
CA LEU A 143 1.85 -13.63 8.37
C LEU A 143 3.24 -14.09 7.92
N PRO A 144 3.59 -15.37 8.16
CA PRO A 144 4.81 -15.93 7.61
C PRO A 144 4.74 -15.94 6.07
N PRO A 145 5.89 -16.03 5.38
CA PRO A 145 5.90 -16.17 3.93
C PRO A 145 5.25 -17.51 3.54
N MET A 146 4.03 -17.45 3.00
CA MET A 146 3.30 -18.61 2.51
C MET A 146 3.17 -18.58 0.99
N GLU A 147 3.10 -19.76 0.39
CA GLU A 147 2.82 -20.01 -1.00
C GLU A 147 1.49 -20.76 -1.14
N TYR A 148 0.63 -20.24 -2.01
CA TYR A 148 -0.67 -20.79 -2.35
C TYR A 148 -0.54 -21.52 -3.68
N ILE A 149 -0.72 -22.84 -3.64
CA ILE A 149 -0.64 -23.71 -4.80
C ILE A 149 -2.05 -23.96 -5.29
N ALA A 150 -2.36 -23.50 -6.49
CA ALA A 150 -3.70 -23.52 -7.05
C ALA A 150 -3.71 -24.02 -8.50
N VAL A 151 -4.85 -24.53 -8.94
CA VAL A 151 -5.09 -24.89 -10.34
C VAL A 151 -6.07 -23.89 -10.95
N ILE A 152 -5.68 -23.29 -12.06
CA ILE A 152 -6.54 -22.41 -12.88
C ILE A 152 -7.25 -23.25 -13.93
N GLU A 153 -8.57 -23.07 -14.05
CA GLU A 153 -9.42 -23.70 -15.07
C GLU A 153 -9.21 -25.22 -15.21
N LYS A 154 -8.84 -25.90 -14.11
CA LYS A 154 -8.50 -27.33 -14.06
C LYS A 154 -7.36 -27.74 -15.03
N LYS A 155 -6.51 -26.81 -15.47
CA LYS A 155 -5.47 -27.04 -16.48
C LYS A 155 -4.07 -26.74 -15.96
N GLN A 156 -3.88 -25.56 -15.40
CA GLN A 156 -2.55 -25.04 -15.08
C GLN A 156 -2.38 -24.91 -13.59
N ARG A 157 -1.36 -25.58 -13.03
CA ARG A 157 -0.93 -25.37 -11.65
C ARG A 157 -0.06 -24.12 -11.57
N ILE A 158 -0.35 -23.27 -10.60
CA ILE A 158 0.36 -22.04 -10.31
C ILE A 158 0.73 -21.97 -8.84
N HIS A 159 1.74 -21.16 -8.58
CA HIS A 159 2.29 -20.88 -7.26
C HIS A 159 2.25 -19.37 -7.08
N VAL A 160 1.49 -18.89 -6.10
CA VAL A 160 1.38 -17.45 -5.81
C VAL A 160 1.70 -17.19 -4.35
N THR A 161 2.37 -16.08 -4.08
CA THR A 161 2.67 -15.67 -2.71
C THR A 161 1.40 -15.24 -1.99
N GLU A 162 1.41 -15.29 -0.65
CA GLU A 162 0.36 -14.73 0.22
C GLU A 162 -0.06 -13.32 -0.20
N ALA A 163 0.91 -12.45 -0.53
CA ALA A 163 0.64 -11.06 -0.94
C ALA A 163 -0.11 -10.94 -2.27
N LEU A 164 0.09 -11.88 -3.19
CA LEU A 164 -0.66 -11.95 -4.46
C LEU A 164 -2.02 -12.62 -4.27
N ALA A 165 -2.07 -13.72 -3.50
CA ALA A 165 -3.32 -14.39 -3.17
C ALA A 165 -4.31 -13.46 -2.47
N ALA A 166 -3.82 -12.58 -1.58
CA ALA A 166 -4.63 -11.58 -0.88
C ALA A 166 -5.26 -10.56 -1.85
N LYS A 167 -4.73 -10.42 -3.07
CA LYS A 167 -5.26 -9.50 -4.08
C LYS A 167 -6.28 -10.15 -5.01
N ILE A 168 -6.57 -11.43 -4.86
CA ILE A 168 -7.58 -12.10 -5.65
C ILE A 168 -8.88 -12.09 -4.84
N TRP A 169 -9.89 -11.36 -5.33
CA TRP A 169 -11.21 -11.29 -4.70
C TRP A 169 -12.21 -12.11 -5.51
N GLY A 170 -13.06 -12.87 -4.83
CA GLY A 170 -13.95 -13.79 -5.52
C GLY A 170 -14.96 -14.44 -4.61
N THR A 171 -15.55 -15.54 -5.08
CA THR A 171 -16.60 -16.24 -4.35
C THR A 171 -16.44 -17.76 -4.33
N ILE A 172 -16.82 -18.35 -3.20
CA ILE A 172 -17.08 -19.79 -3.02
C ILE A 172 -18.49 -19.91 -2.45
N ASP A 173 -19.34 -20.76 -3.04
CA ASP A 173 -20.68 -21.07 -2.53
C ASP A 173 -21.49 -19.80 -2.15
N LYS A 174 -21.42 -18.74 -2.99
CA LYS A 174 -22.04 -17.41 -2.84
C LYS A 174 -21.44 -16.48 -1.77
N SER A 175 -20.48 -16.94 -0.98
CA SER A 175 -19.75 -16.09 -0.03
C SER A 175 -18.60 -15.39 -0.75
N THR A 176 -18.43 -14.08 -0.54
CA THR A 176 -17.32 -13.32 -1.12
C THR A 176 -16.14 -13.23 -0.15
N MET A 177 -14.93 -13.43 -0.65
CA MET A 177 -13.72 -13.44 0.18
C MET A 177 -12.46 -13.23 -0.68
N GLN A 178 -11.34 -12.94 0.00
CA GLN A 178 -10.02 -13.02 -0.60
C GLN A 178 -9.63 -14.49 -0.81
N PHE A 179 -8.86 -14.80 -1.85
CA PHE A 179 -8.42 -16.17 -2.13
C PHE A 179 -7.58 -16.78 -1.00
N VAL A 180 -6.91 -15.96 -0.19
CA VAL A 180 -6.19 -16.42 1.02
C VAL A 180 -7.08 -17.08 2.07
N ALA A 181 -8.39 -16.79 2.04
CA ALA A 181 -9.39 -17.40 2.91
C ALA A 181 -10.13 -18.56 2.22
N ALA A 182 -9.78 -18.91 0.98
CA ALA A 182 -10.42 -19.98 0.22
C ALA A 182 -10.20 -21.35 0.88
N GLN A 183 -11.21 -22.20 0.81
CA GLN A 183 -11.10 -23.59 1.24
C GLN A 183 -10.45 -24.45 0.14
N SER A 184 -9.58 -25.38 0.54
CA SER A 184 -8.98 -26.33 -0.40
C SER A 184 -10.03 -27.19 -1.10
N GLY A 185 -9.82 -27.47 -2.39
CA GLY A 185 -10.67 -28.31 -3.22
C GLY A 185 -11.98 -27.66 -3.69
N LYS A 186 -12.30 -26.45 -3.25
CA LYS A 186 -13.48 -25.70 -3.68
C LYS A 186 -13.16 -24.81 -4.88
N THR A 187 -14.11 -24.69 -5.80
CA THR A 187 -14.00 -23.75 -6.91
C THR A 187 -14.22 -22.33 -6.40
N PHE A 188 -13.21 -21.50 -6.59
CA PHE A 188 -13.23 -20.07 -6.30
C PHE A 188 -13.36 -19.30 -7.62
N HIS A 189 -14.41 -18.52 -7.77
CA HIS A 189 -14.65 -17.70 -8.96
C HIS A 189 -14.14 -16.28 -8.74
N VAL A 190 -13.22 -15.83 -9.58
CA VAL A 190 -12.60 -14.50 -9.46
C VAL A 190 -13.58 -13.42 -9.89
N LEU A 191 -13.88 -12.50 -8.98
CA LEU A 191 -14.77 -11.35 -9.20
C LEU A 191 -14.00 -10.05 -9.42
N ASP A 192 -12.83 -9.88 -8.77
CA ASP A 192 -11.99 -8.70 -8.94
C ASP A 192 -10.52 -9.01 -8.63
N LEU A 193 -9.61 -8.19 -9.16
CA LEU A 193 -8.18 -8.20 -8.86
C LEU A 193 -7.81 -6.89 -8.14
N LEU A 194 -7.48 -7.01 -6.86
CA LEU A 194 -7.18 -5.88 -5.98
C LEU A 194 -5.74 -5.37 -6.18
N GLY A 195 -5.52 -4.12 -5.81
CA GLY A 195 -4.24 -3.42 -5.96
C GLY A 195 -4.02 -2.77 -7.34
N GLY A 196 -2.85 -2.15 -7.48
CA GLY A 196 -2.49 -1.35 -8.66
C GLY A 196 -2.11 -2.18 -9.89
N GLN A 197 -1.83 -1.47 -10.99
CA GLN A 197 -1.55 -2.04 -12.31
C GLN A 197 -0.48 -3.14 -12.30
N HIS A 198 0.62 -2.95 -11.57
CA HIS A 198 1.68 -3.95 -11.47
C HIS A 198 1.17 -5.29 -10.91
N SER A 199 0.33 -5.27 -9.86
CA SER A 199 -0.22 -6.50 -9.29
C SER A 199 -1.17 -7.20 -10.26
N ARG A 200 -1.99 -6.43 -10.99
CA ARG A 200 -2.87 -6.96 -12.03
C ARG A 200 -2.08 -7.61 -13.17
N GLN A 201 -0.98 -6.98 -13.62
CA GLN A 201 -0.09 -7.55 -14.64
C GLN A 201 0.53 -8.87 -14.20
N VAL A 202 1.02 -8.94 -12.96
CA VAL A 202 1.58 -10.18 -12.40
C VAL A 202 0.51 -11.28 -12.33
N LEU A 203 -0.68 -10.99 -11.80
CA LEU A 203 -1.78 -11.96 -11.73
C LEU A 203 -2.22 -12.44 -13.13
N ASN A 204 -2.33 -11.52 -14.09
CA ASN A 204 -2.65 -11.85 -15.47
C ASN A 204 -1.58 -12.76 -16.11
N SER A 205 -0.30 -12.57 -15.78
CA SER A 205 0.79 -13.44 -16.28
C SER A 205 0.69 -14.88 -15.78
N TYR A 206 0.05 -15.11 -14.64
CA TYR A 206 -0.30 -16.45 -14.16
C TYR A 206 -1.56 -17.01 -14.83
N GLY A 207 -2.28 -16.22 -15.63
CA GLY A 207 -3.59 -16.58 -16.19
C GLY A 207 -4.76 -16.24 -15.27
N ILE A 208 -4.53 -15.52 -14.17
CA ILE A 208 -5.59 -15.12 -13.23
C ILE A 208 -6.20 -13.81 -13.69
N HIS A 209 -7.48 -13.84 -14.04
CA HIS A 209 -8.24 -12.68 -14.50
C HIS A 209 -9.68 -12.74 -13.96
N VAL A 210 -10.41 -11.63 -13.99
CA VAL A 210 -11.83 -11.62 -13.63
C VAL A 210 -12.60 -12.60 -14.51
N GLY A 211 -13.44 -13.43 -13.88
CA GLY A 211 -14.16 -14.52 -14.54
C GLY A 211 -13.43 -15.87 -14.52
N SER A 212 -12.13 -15.91 -14.21
CA SER A 212 -11.41 -17.18 -14.08
C SER A 212 -11.84 -17.96 -12.84
N SER A 213 -11.65 -19.28 -12.89
CA SER A 213 -11.91 -20.21 -11.79
C SER A 213 -10.60 -20.81 -11.26
N LEU A 214 -10.43 -20.75 -9.95
CA LEU A 214 -9.28 -21.26 -9.20
C LEU A 214 -9.73 -22.39 -8.28
N ILE A 215 -8.88 -23.39 -8.09
CA ILE A 215 -9.03 -24.38 -7.00
C ILE A 215 -7.76 -24.34 -6.18
N LEU A 216 -7.87 -23.95 -4.90
CA LEU A 216 -6.76 -24.04 -3.97
C LEU A 216 -6.50 -25.52 -3.69
N GLU A 217 -5.28 -26.00 -3.95
CA GLU A 217 -4.90 -27.37 -3.60
C GLU A 217 -4.34 -27.41 -2.19
N ARG A 218 -3.36 -26.55 -1.90
CA ARG A 218 -2.70 -26.47 -0.59
C ARG A 218 -2.01 -25.13 -0.39
N VAL A 219 -1.70 -24.85 0.88
CA VAL A 219 -0.84 -23.75 1.30
C VAL A 219 0.44 -24.34 1.90
N ALA A 220 1.60 -23.85 1.49
CA ALA A 220 2.91 -24.29 1.96
C ALA A 220 3.72 -23.08 2.47
N GLN A 221 4.73 -23.31 3.30
CA GLN A 221 5.70 -22.25 3.58
C GLN A 221 6.49 -21.98 2.30
N ALA A 222 6.62 -20.72 1.93
CA ALA A 222 7.48 -20.33 0.84
C ALA A 222 8.94 -20.41 1.30
N GLN A 223 9.83 -20.91 0.45
CA GLN A 223 11.25 -20.57 0.60
C GLN A 223 11.33 -19.05 0.47
N SER A 224 12.01 -18.39 1.41
CA SER A 224 12.14 -16.93 1.44
C SER A 224 12.89 -16.45 0.19
N VAL A 225 12.17 -16.29 -0.91
CA VAL A 225 12.65 -15.56 -2.07
C VAL A 225 12.50 -14.10 -1.69
N ILE A 226 13.63 -13.47 -1.37
CA ILE A 226 13.73 -12.01 -1.21
C ILE A 226 13.47 -11.44 -2.61
N ILE A 227 12.20 -11.25 -2.95
CA ILE A 227 11.81 -10.53 -4.16
C ILE A 227 12.08 -9.07 -3.86
N ASP A 228 13.15 -8.57 -4.49
CA ASP A 228 13.66 -7.21 -4.53
C ASP A 228 12.79 -6.21 -3.78
N HIS A 229 13.16 -5.97 -2.52
CA HIS A 229 12.55 -4.94 -1.72
C HIS A 229 12.98 -3.60 -2.34
N SER A 230 12.09 -2.98 -3.10
CA SER A 230 12.17 -1.53 -3.29
C SER A 230 12.19 -0.92 -1.89
N HIS A 231 13.38 -0.54 -1.40
CA HIS A 231 13.56 0.05 -0.08
C HIS A 231 12.73 1.33 -0.06
N PRO A 232 11.64 1.37 0.72
CA PRO A 232 10.79 2.54 0.73
C PRO A 232 11.57 3.73 1.30
N LEU A 233 11.29 4.91 0.79
CA LEU A 233 11.74 6.15 1.41
C LEU A 233 10.92 6.36 2.67
N ILE A 234 11.58 6.25 3.82
CA ILE A 234 10.96 6.47 5.11
C ILE A 234 11.07 7.95 5.45
N ILE A 235 9.93 8.57 5.72
CA ILE A 235 9.89 9.93 6.21
C ILE A 235 9.06 10.03 7.49
N SER A 236 9.45 10.98 8.33
CA SER A 236 8.64 11.43 9.47
C SER A 236 8.34 12.91 9.37
N THR A 237 7.16 13.30 9.81
CA THR A 237 6.81 14.70 10.04
C THR A 237 7.17 15.13 11.47
N HIS A 238 7.22 16.43 11.73
CA HIS A 238 7.49 16.95 13.08
C HIS A 238 6.44 16.56 14.14
N ASP A 239 5.21 16.28 13.73
CA ASP A 239 4.08 15.84 14.55
C ASP A 239 4.01 14.31 14.67
N GLY A 240 5.04 13.60 14.23
CA GLY A 240 5.21 12.16 14.46
C GLY A 240 4.50 11.24 13.47
N LEU A 241 3.94 11.75 12.38
CA LEU A 241 3.43 10.91 11.28
C LEU A 241 4.60 10.31 10.52
N ARG A 242 4.62 8.97 10.44
CA ARG A 242 5.57 8.19 9.65
C ARG A 242 4.93 7.67 8.37
N MET A 243 5.68 7.67 7.28
CA MET A 243 5.21 7.18 5.98
C MET A 243 6.31 6.43 5.23
N LEU A 244 5.88 5.43 4.46
CA LEU A 244 6.72 4.62 3.59
C LEU A 244 6.38 4.93 2.13
N LEU A 245 7.20 5.77 1.50
CA LEU A 245 6.98 6.22 0.14
C LEU A 245 7.75 5.34 -0.84
N SER A 246 7.13 5.05 -1.98
CA SER A 246 7.88 4.48 -3.11
C SER A 246 8.87 5.49 -3.67
N GLU A 247 9.90 5.00 -4.35
CA GLU A 247 10.84 5.84 -5.08
C GLU A 247 10.11 6.76 -6.08
N HIS A 248 9.07 6.25 -6.75
CA HIS A 248 8.23 7.03 -7.67
C HIS A 248 7.59 8.23 -6.97
N GLN A 249 6.96 8.02 -5.81
CA GLN A 249 6.34 9.10 -5.05
C GLN A 249 7.37 10.15 -4.61
N GLY A 250 8.56 9.73 -4.16
CA GLY A 250 9.62 10.66 -3.76
C GLY A 250 10.17 11.51 -4.90
N ARG A 251 10.11 11.06 -6.17
CA ARG A 251 10.44 11.88 -7.35
C ARG A 251 9.48 13.06 -7.54
N HIS A 252 8.24 12.92 -7.06
CA HIS A 252 7.20 13.93 -7.18
C HIS A 252 7.11 14.89 -5.99
N ILE A 253 7.91 14.66 -4.94
CA ILE A 253 7.98 15.49 -3.74
C ILE A 253 9.26 16.33 -3.78
N PHE A 254 9.11 17.65 -3.76
CA PHE A 254 10.22 18.61 -3.78
C PHE A 254 10.41 19.23 -2.42
N ILE A 255 11.65 19.27 -1.96
CA ILE A 255 12.03 19.79 -0.65
C ILE A 255 13.12 20.86 -0.74
N LYS A 256 13.33 21.54 0.38
CA LYS A 256 14.54 22.31 0.68
C LYS A 256 14.99 22.00 2.11
N GLU A 257 16.26 22.22 2.39
CA GLU A 257 16.84 22.17 3.75
C GLU A 257 16.48 23.45 4.53
#